data_AF-A0A7C5SHR9-F1
#
_entry.id   AF-A0A7C5SHR9-F1
#
_cell.length_a   1.000
_cell.length_b   1.000
_cell.length_c   1.000
_cell.angle_alpha   90.00
_cell.angle_beta   90.00
_cell.angle_gamma   90.00
#
_symmetry.space_group_name_H-M   'P 1'
#
loop_
_entity.id
_entity.type
_entity.pdbx_description
1 polymer ?
#
loop_
_entity_poly.entity_id
_entity_poly.type
_entity_poly.pdbx_seq_one_letter_code
_entity_poly.pdbx_strand_id
1 'polypeptide(L)'
;MKRTCLLAAAIAAPALAQSPSVEIDLSGLMIDFPSPDLSRDSLNNPAPGSDFFILPADGYTFDIDGLLQLRDPLFGLPLGDPVLLTDLLNQIEPGSSRLLEGWIRNRFGGLPAGGITVWHERFEGGAFGAILGIDLDISIADTGVVTFAVQNISSSLGALTPTLDFMSGSAVVSTWVPSDPQITEWHFEGDFQPAQGADDSAIRYLDEPEFGPILGGIGNEDNLPDPPTPTGVTQAQSAFIDTATDPNIPAPGGVDTMAYLSSPAFNEADPANDAWRRGIGLALYPAAKPQYPGGFIGQWSMIWDLYIPASSWFADYPANTQPNEFLVALIQDNHNNEGGADVWIRNQGGSPVIVYSPEGDDFTGDMPLNIPIAPDTWFRLAIVVDEFQQGRSRVFVDGNFIGEILSDWVYNAVDPTPGQQFYGDDEPVDPADWAAWGQFPSPWARSSGVNNPDPDTGEPVPTPLASTICLFADLRFGGSQPVYMANLLFVDDLLDDADIIALGGPSGDGIMLTGPLGCNPADIAEPFGVLDLADISAFIQAFIAHDPAADIAPPEGVFDLADLSAFIQAFTAGCP
;
A
#
# COMPACT_ATOMS: atom_id res chain seq x y z
N MET A 1 -14.84 -43.23 -51.46
CA MET A 1 -15.19 -41.82 -51.15
C MET A 1 -13.94 -41.12 -50.69
N LYS A 2 -13.37 -40.24 -51.53
CA LYS A 2 -12.23 -39.38 -51.17
C LYS A 2 -12.77 -38.20 -50.36
N ARG A 3 -12.30 -37.99 -49.13
CA ARG A 3 -12.59 -36.78 -48.34
C ARG A 3 -11.66 -35.68 -48.80
N THR A 4 -12.25 -34.62 -49.36
CA THR A 4 -11.58 -33.38 -49.73
C THR A 4 -11.38 -32.57 -48.45
N CYS A 5 -10.13 -32.35 -48.03
CA CYS A 5 -9.80 -31.30 -47.06
C CYS A 5 -10.00 -29.94 -47.74
N LEU A 6 -10.95 -29.15 -47.26
CA LEU A 6 -10.95 -27.71 -47.53
C LEU A 6 -9.88 -27.07 -46.64
N LEU A 7 -8.83 -26.54 -47.25
CA LEU A 7 -7.94 -25.57 -46.64
C LEU A 7 -8.73 -24.25 -46.58
N ALA A 8 -9.17 -23.83 -45.40
CA ALA A 8 -9.64 -22.47 -45.20
C ALA A 8 -8.40 -21.56 -45.14
N ALA A 9 -8.21 -20.73 -46.16
CA ALA A 9 -7.24 -19.66 -46.11
C ALA A 9 -7.76 -18.61 -45.12
N ALA A 10 -7.19 -18.57 -43.92
CA ALA A 10 -7.36 -17.44 -43.03
C ALA A 10 -6.76 -16.21 -43.71
N ILE A 11 -7.61 -15.26 -44.07
CA ILE A 11 -7.18 -13.93 -44.51
C ILE A 11 -6.58 -13.29 -43.25
N ALA A 12 -5.25 -13.22 -43.17
CA ALA A 12 -4.58 -12.44 -42.14
C ALA A 12 -5.03 -10.99 -42.34
N ALA A 13 -5.85 -10.48 -41.42
CA ALA A 13 -6.07 -9.05 -41.31
C ALA A 13 -4.69 -8.39 -41.14
N PRO A 14 -4.43 -7.23 -41.78
CA PRO A 14 -3.20 -6.49 -41.50
C PRO A 14 -3.15 -6.27 -39.98
N ALA A 15 -2.08 -6.74 -39.34
CA ALA A 15 -1.82 -6.40 -37.95
C ALA A 15 -1.81 -4.87 -37.88
N LEU A 16 -2.71 -4.30 -37.08
CA LEU A 16 -2.70 -2.87 -36.80
C LEU A 16 -1.33 -2.53 -36.21
N ALA A 17 -0.73 -1.42 -36.62
CA ALA A 17 0.55 -1.00 -36.09
C ALA A 17 0.36 -0.70 -34.59
N GLN A 18 0.99 -1.50 -33.75
CA GLN A 18 1.04 -1.32 -32.30
C GLN A 18 2.39 -0.73 -31.90
N SER A 19 2.41 0.11 -30.88
CA SER A 19 3.59 0.82 -30.37
C SER A 19 3.83 0.54 -28.89
N PRO A 20 5.09 0.61 -28.40
CA PRO A 20 5.38 0.58 -26.97
C PRO A 20 4.93 1.86 -26.24
N SER A 21 4.50 2.90 -26.94
CA SER A 21 3.99 4.13 -26.34
C SER A 21 2.90 4.77 -27.21
N VAL A 22 1.84 5.25 -26.57
CA VAL A 22 0.68 5.88 -27.18
C VAL A 22 0.35 7.15 -26.40
N GLU A 23 -0.05 8.21 -27.11
CA GLU A 23 -0.32 9.52 -26.53
C GLU A 23 -1.65 10.05 -27.07
N ILE A 24 -2.49 10.49 -26.14
CA ILE A 24 -3.81 11.08 -26.39
C ILE A 24 -3.67 12.60 -26.31
N ASP A 25 -4.09 13.31 -27.34
CA ASP A 25 -4.17 14.77 -27.35
C ASP A 25 -5.36 15.25 -26.51
N LEU A 26 -5.10 16.02 -25.45
CA LEU A 26 -6.14 16.60 -24.59
C LEU A 26 -6.53 18.03 -25.00
N SER A 27 -5.86 18.66 -25.98
CA SER A 27 -6.17 20.02 -26.43
C SER A 27 -7.65 20.21 -26.81
N GLY A 28 -8.29 21.19 -26.20
CA GLY A 28 -9.69 21.56 -26.37
C GLY A 28 -10.67 20.67 -25.61
N LEU A 29 -10.20 19.81 -24.70
CA LEU A 29 -11.08 19.15 -23.73
C LEU A 29 -11.60 20.21 -22.75
N MET A 30 -12.92 20.32 -22.61
CA MET A 30 -13.56 21.31 -21.73
C MET A 30 -14.34 20.58 -20.65
N ILE A 31 -14.01 20.85 -19.38
CA ILE A 31 -14.67 20.30 -18.20
C ILE A 31 -15.60 21.38 -17.63
N ASP A 32 -16.90 21.23 -17.86
CA ASP A 32 -17.94 22.04 -17.22
C ASP A 32 -18.34 21.41 -15.88
N PHE A 33 -18.95 22.18 -14.98
CA PHE A 33 -19.38 21.67 -13.66
C PHE A 33 -20.86 21.97 -13.37
N PRO A 34 -21.63 20.97 -12.90
CA PRO A 34 -21.39 19.55 -13.15
C PRO A 34 -21.49 19.26 -14.67
N SER A 35 -20.77 18.26 -15.14
CA SER A 35 -20.81 17.81 -16.55
C SER A 35 -21.11 16.32 -16.63
N PRO A 36 -21.68 15.82 -17.75
CA PRO A 36 -21.54 14.41 -18.09
C PRO A 36 -20.06 14.00 -18.20
N ASP A 37 -19.80 12.71 -18.08
CA ASP A 37 -18.48 12.12 -18.28
C ASP A 37 -17.91 12.48 -19.65
N LEU A 38 -16.62 12.74 -19.68
CA LEU A 38 -15.85 13.13 -20.86
C LEU A 38 -14.77 12.09 -21.11
N SER A 39 -14.49 11.78 -22.38
CA SER A 39 -13.39 10.89 -22.72
C SER A 39 -12.74 11.28 -24.04
N ARG A 40 -11.45 10.95 -24.14
CA ARG A 40 -10.67 10.96 -25.37
C ARG A 40 -9.92 9.65 -25.48
N ASP A 41 -9.74 9.20 -26.71
CA ASP A 41 -9.02 7.96 -26.96
C ASP A 41 -7.94 8.15 -28.02
N SER A 42 -6.98 7.25 -28.01
CA SER A 42 -5.83 7.24 -28.92
C SER A 42 -6.20 6.99 -30.38
N LEU A 43 -7.43 6.54 -30.70
CA LEU A 43 -7.87 6.31 -32.07
C LEU A 43 -8.49 7.58 -32.69
N ASN A 44 -9.28 8.31 -31.92
CA ASN A 44 -10.03 9.49 -32.35
C ASN A 44 -9.31 10.81 -32.02
N ASN A 45 -8.46 10.79 -31.00
CA ASN A 45 -7.71 11.94 -30.49
C ASN A 45 -6.20 11.62 -30.33
N PRO A 46 -5.51 11.06 -31.34
CA PRO A 46 -4.08 10.81 -31.25
C PRO A 46 -3.29 12.12 -31.21
N ALA A 47 -2.26 12.17 -30.37
CA ALA A 47 -1.27 13.24 -30.45
C ALA A 47 -0.57 13.24 -31.82
N PRO A 48 -0.14 14.40 -32.35
CA PRO A 48 0.54 14.49 -33.62
C PRO A 48 1.81 13.61 -33.69
N GLY A 49 1.73 12.52 -34.44
CA GLY A 49 2.84 11.57 -34.62
C GLY A 49 2.82 10.36 -33.68
N SER A 50 1.82 10.26 -32.81
CA SER A 50 1.58 9.08 -31.97
C SER A 50 0.89 7.96 -32.76
N ASP A 51 1.15 6.72 -32.36
CA ASP A 51 0.43 5.53 -32.84
C ASP A 51 -0.91 5.36 -32.08
N PHE A 52 -1.81 4.51 -32.59
CA PHE A 52 -3.18 4.40 -32.06
C PHE A 52 -3.40 3.23 -31.10
N PHE A 53 -2.49 2.25 -31.09
CA PHE A 53 -2.67 1.01 -30.35
C PHE A 53 -1.41 0.69 -29.54
N ILE A 54 -1.58 0.49 -28.24
CA ILE A 54 -0.49 0.09 -27.36
C ILE A 54 -0.22 -1.41 -27.51
N LEU A 55 1.05 -1.80 -27.36
CA LEU A 55 1.45 -3.21 -27.30
C LEU A 55 0.95 -3.85 -25.98
N PRO A 56 0.53 -5.13 -26.02
CA PRO A 56 0.42 -5.94 -24.82
C PRO A 56 1.80 -6.04 -24.14
N ALA A 57 1.85 -5.85 -22.82
CA ALA A 57 3.09 -5.88 -22.04
C ALA A 57 2.82 -6.39 -20.61
N ASP A 58 3.89 -6.74 -19.90
CA ASP A 58 3.85 -7.19 -18.50
C ASP A 58 3.65 -6.04 -17.51
N GLY A 59 3.74 -4.79 -17.96
CA GLY A 59 3.44 -3.60 -17.17
C GLY A 59 3.24 -2.37 -18.04
N TYR A 60 2.64 -1.34 -17.45
CA TYR A 60 2.41 -0.06 -18.09
C TYR A 60 2.83 1.08 -17.19
N THR A 61 3.18 2.21 -17.80
CA THR A 61 3.33 3.51 -17.14
C THR A 61 2.31 4.46 -17.74
N PHE A 62 1.94 5.47 -16.96
CA PHE A 62 1.15 6.58 -17.46
C PHE A 62 1.72 7.92 -16.99
N ASP A 63 1.45 8.95 -17.77
CA ASP A 63 1.83 10.34 -17.50
C ASP A 63 0.74 11.26 -18.07
N ILE A 64 0.29 12.22 -17.28
CA ILE A 64 -0.77 13.17 -17.64
C ILE A 64 -0.26 14.58 -17.42
N ASP A 65 -0.33 15.40 -18.47
CA ASP A 65 0.04 16.81 -18.40
C ASP A 65 -1.03 17.69 -19.05
N GLY A 66 -1.13 18.95 -18.62
CA GLY A 66 -2.12 19.89 -19.12
C GLY A 66 -1.83 21.33 -18.74
N LEU A 67 -2.09 22.24 -19.68
CA LEU A 67 -2.20 23.67 -19.44
C LEU A 67 -3.67 24.07 -19.56
N LEU A 68 -4.26 24.52 -18.46
CA LEU A 68 -5.68 24.80 -18.32
C LEU A 68 -5.94 26.30 -18.34
N GLN A 69 -6.96 26.72 -19.09
CA GLN A 69 -7.54 28.04 -18.97
C GLN A 69 -8.86 27.94 -18.20
N LEU A 70 -8.91 28.60 -17.04
CA LEU A 70 -10.17 28.82 -16.35
C LEU A 70 -11.03 29.77 -17.16
N ARG A 71 -12.31 29.45 -17.35
CA ARG A 71 -13.27 30.29 -18.06
C ARG A 71 -14.48 30.60 -17.20
N ASP A 72 -14.94 31.85 -17.31
CA ASP A 72 -16.16 32.30 -16.67
C ASP A 72 -17.37 31.50 -17.22
N PRO A 73 -18.20 30.92 -16.35
CA PRO A 73 -19.29 30.04 -16.78
C PRO A 73 -20.44 30.79 -17.48
N LEU A 74 -20.53 32.13 -17.36
CA LEU A 74 -21.61 32.93 -17.95
C LEU A 74 -21.25 33.47 -19.33
N PHE A 75 -19.98 33.83 -19.55
CA PHE A 75 -19.49 34.53 -20.74
C PHE A 75 -18.40 33.76 -21.50
N GLY A 76 -17.86 32.68 -20.94
CA GLY A 76 -16.78 31.88 -21.52
C GLY A 76 -15.45 32.64 -21.63
N LEU A 77 -15.32 33.76 -20.92
CA LEU A 77 -14.13 34.61 -20.95
C LEU A 77 -13.04 34.01 -20.06
N PRO A 78 -11.75 34.09 -20.47
CA PRO A 78 -10.63 33.72 -19.61
C PRO A 78 -10.70 34.40 -18.25
N LEU A 79 -10.56 33.60 -17.19
CA LEU A 79 -10.36 34.03 -15.81
C LEU A 79 -8.88 33.83 -15.47
N GLY A 80 -8.15 34.94 -15.32
CA GLY A 80 -6.72 34.88 -14.99
C GLY A 80 -5.84 34.31 -16.11
N ASP A 81 -4.58 34.06 -15.75
CA ASP A 81 -3.60 33.39 -16.61
C ASP A 81 -3.83 31.87 -16.59
N PRO A 82 -3.39 31.13 -17.63
CA PRO A 82 -3.46 29.66 -17.62
C PRO A 82 -2.67 29.04 -16.46
N VAL A 83 -3.16 27.92 -15.94
CA VAL A 83 -2.58 27.16 -14.81
C VAL A 83 -2.19 25.75 -15.27
N LEU A 84 -1.14 25.18 -14.70
CA LEU A 84 -0.80 23.77 -14.96
C LEU A 84 -1.82 22.85 -14.27
N LEU A 85 -2.06 21.67 -14.84
CA LEU A 85 -2.88 20.64 -14.22
C LEU A 85 -2.30 20.23 -12.86
N THR A 86 -0.97 20.11 -12.76
CA THR A 86 -0.26 19.82 -11.50
C THR A 86 -0.57 20.86 -10.42
N ASP A 87 -0.54 22.14 -10.77
CA ASP A 87 -0.81 23.24 -9.84
C ASP A 87 -2.27 23.22 -9.38
N LEU A 88 -3.20 22.94 -10.30
CA LEU A 88 -4.62 22.80 -9.96
C LEU A 88 -4.85 21.63 -9.00
N LEU A 89 -4.26 20.45 -9.26
CA LEU A 89 -4.45 19.29 -8.40
C LEU A 89 -3.82 19.52 -7.03
N ASN A 90 -2.62 20.11 -6.97
CA ASN A 90 -2.01 20.50 -5.68
C ASN A 90 -2.82 21.57 -4.92
N GLN A 91 -3.62 22.38 -5.61
CA GLN A 91 -4.56 23.29 -4.97
C GLN A 91 -5.77 22.55 -4.39
N ILE A 92 -6.30 21.54 -5.11
CA ILE A 92 -7.39 20.69 -4.64
C ILE A 92 -6.93 19.90 -3.41
N GLU A 93 -5.77 19.24 -3.52
CA GLU A 93 -5.17 18.42 -2.48
C GLU A 93 -3.62 18.51 -2.58
N PRO A 94 -2.93 19.07 -1.57
CA PRO A 94 -1.48 19.27 -1.63
C PRO A 94 -0.66 17.99 -1.85
N GLY A 95 0.14 17.99 -2.92
CA GLY A 95 1.02 16.87 -3.27
C GLY A 95 0.35 15.79 -4.12
N SER A 96 -0.93 15.93 -4.46
CA SER A 96 -1.69 15.00 -5.32
C SER A 96 -1.24 15.01 -6.78
N SER A 97 -0.53 16.05 -7.23
CA SER A 97 0.07 16.11 -8.58
C SER A 97 0.98 14.91 -8.89
N ARG A 98 1.60 14.29 -7.89
CA ARG A 98 2.41 13.07 -8.05
C ARG A 98 1.62 11.86 -8.55
N LEU A 99 0.29 11.90 -8.46
CA LEU A 99 -0.61 10.84 -8.93
C LEU A 99 -0.83 10.90 -10.45
N LEU A 100 -0.35 11.96 -11.11
CA LEU A 100 -0.43 12.10 -12.57
C LEU A 100 0.60 11.27 -13.34
N GLU A 101 1.59 10.70 -12.64
CA GLU A 101 2.56 9.75 -13.20
C GLU A 101 2.55 8.47 -12.35
N GLY A 102 2.48 7.32 -13.00
CA GLY A 102 2.38 6.05 -12.28
C GLY A 102 2.81 4.82 -13.07
N TRP A 103 2.90 3.72 -12.35
CA TRP A 103 3.32 2.41 -12.84
C TRP A 103 2.29 1.36 -12.41
N ILE A 104 2.07 0.35 -13.24
CA ILE A 104 1.19 -0.77 -12.96
C ILE A 104 1.79 -2.08 -13.49
N ARG A 105 1.64 -3.16 -12.73
CA ARG A 105 1.97 -4.52 -13.15
C ARG A 105 0.78 -5.12 -13.91
N ASN A 106 1.01 -5.75 -15.06
CA ASN A 106 -0.01 -6.43 -15.85
C ASN A 106 0.22 -7.94 -15.85
N ARG A 107 -0.32 -8.61 -14.83
CA ARG A 107 -0.20 -10.07 -14.68
C ARG A 107 -0.85 -10.89 -15.80
N PHE A 108 -1.75 -10.31 -16.58
CA PHE A 108 -2.30 -11.01 -17.73
C PHE A 108 -1.25 -11.24 -18.85
N GLY A 109 -0.12 -10.52 -18.82
CA GLY A 109 0.91 -10.54 -19.87
C GLY A 109 0.37 -10.17 -21.26
N GLY A 110 -0.81 -9.56 -21.29
CA GLY A 110 -1.69 -9.46 -22.44
C GLY A 110 -2.80 -8.43 -22.21
N LEU A 111 -3.62 -8.19 -23.24
CA LEU A 111 -4.83 -7.36 -23.12
C LEU A 111 -6.04 -8.31 -22.99
N PRO A 112 -6.68 -8.43 -21.81
CA PRO A 112 -7.85 -9.27 -21.63
C PRO A 112 -9.05 -8.71 -22.40
N ALA A 113 -10.04 -9.55 -22.68
CA ALA A 113 -11.20 -9.22 -23.52
C ALA A 113 -12.12 -8.10 -22.97
N GLY A 114 -11.89 -7.64 -21.73
CA GLY A 114 -12.57 -6.50 -21.11
C GLY A 114 -11.76 -5.21 -21.10
N GLY A 115 -10.50 -5.24 -21.57
CA GLY A 115 -9.54 -4.18 -21.31
C GLY A 115 -8.98 -4.21 -19.88
N ILE A 116 -8.11 -3.25 -19.58
CA ILE A 116 -7.45 -3.06 -18.29
C ILE A 116 -7.62 -1.60 -17.89
N THR A 117 -8.02 -1.34 -16.65
CA THR A 117 -7.85 -0.02 -16.06
C THR A 117 -6.41 0.10 -15.57
N VAL A 118 -5.70 1.10 -16.09
CA VAL A 118 -4.29 1.37 -15.78
C VAL A 118 -4.20 2.21 -14.52
N TRP A 119 -5.13 3.16 -14.37
CA TRP A 119 -5.17 4.09 -13.27
C TRP A 119 -6.56 4.72 -13.18
N HIS A 120 -6.99 4.95 -11.95
CA HIS A 120 -8.19 5.66 -11.58
C HIS A 120 -7.85 6.45 -10.32
N GLU A 121 -8.23 7.73 -10.26
CA GLU A 121 -8.07 8.54 -9.05
C GLU A 121 -9.17 9.58 -8.93
N ARG A 122 -9.68 9.74 -7.71
CA ARG A 122 -10.63 10.78 -7.33
C ARG A 122 -9.88 11.96 -6.72
N PHE A 123 -9.93 13.12 -7.36
CA PHE A 123 -9.46 14.37 -6.77
C PHE A 123 -10.67 15.16 -6.25
N GLU A 124 -10.73 15.36 -4.93
CA GLU A 124 -11.80 16.15 -4.31
C GLU A 124 -11.25 17.09 -3.24
N GLY A 125 -11.62 18.37 -3.34
CA GLY A 125 -11.02 19.39 -2.48
C GLY A 125 -11.38 20.81 -2.86
N GLY A 126 -10.80 21.76 -2.13
CA GLY A 126 -11.12 23.18 -2.26
C GLY A 126 -10.30 23.87 -3.36
N ALA A 127 -10.94 24.39 -4.40
CA ALA A 127 -10.29 25.22 -5.41
C ALA A 127 -11.21 26.36 -5.87
N PHE A 128 -10.64 27.55 -6.10
CA PHE A 128 -11.35 28.75 -6.56
C PHE A 128 -12.58 29.15 -5.70
N GLY A 129 -12.51 28.90 -4.39
CA GLY A 129 -13.61 29.15 -3.46
C GLY A 129 -14.81 28.20 -3.61
N ALA A 130 -14.63 27.09 -4.33
CA ALA A 130 -15.58 25.98 -4.44
C ALA A 130 -14.93 24.69 -3.93
N ILE A 131 -15.76 23.69 -3.66
CA ILE A 131 -15.29 22.30 -3.57
C ILE A 131 -15.48 21.73 -4.97
N LEU A 132 -14.41 21.19 -5.53
CA LEU A 132 -14.38 20.52 -6.82
C LEU A 132 -14.17 19.03 -6.60
N GLY A 133 -14.68 18.26 -7.54
CA GLY A 133 -14.50 16.83 -7.54
C GLY A 133 -14.44 16.31 -8.96
N ILE A 134 -13.35 15.62 -9.32
CA ILE A 134 -13.18 14.96 -10.62
C ILE A 134 -12.54 13.58 -10.45
N ASP A 135 -12.98 12.62 -11.24
CA ASP A 135 -12.31 11.33 -11.37
C ASP A 135 -11.51 11.35 -12.66
N LEU A 136 -10.25 10.97 -12.60
CA LEU A 136 -9.41 10.80 -13.77
C LEU A 136 -9.15 9.31 -13.98
N ASP A 137 -9.35 8.84 -15.21
CA ASP A 137 -9.22 7.43 -15.58
C ASP A 137 -8.33 7.24 -16.79
N ILE A 138 -7.48 6.21 -16.73
CA ILE A 138 -6.78 5.66 -17.89
C ILE A 138 -7.11 4.19 -18.02
N SER A 139 -7.56 3.79 -19.22
CA SER A 139 -7.83 2.38 -19.53
C SER A 139 -7.33 1.99 -20.91
N ILE A 140 -7.07 0.70 -21.10
CA ILE A 140 -6.63 0.09 -22.36
C ILE A 140 -7.66 -0.96 -22.77
N ALA A 141 -8.30 -0.79 -23.92
CA ALA A 141 -9.22 -1.78 -24.49
C ALA A 141 -8.48 -3.07 -24.92
N ASP A 142 -9.23 -4.16 -25.14
CA ASP A 142 -8.68 -5.42 -25.67
C ASP A 142 -7.99 -5.28 -27.05
N THR A 143 -8.33 -4.23 -27.79
CA THR A 143 -7.69 -3.84 -29.06
C THR A 143 -6.37 -3.06 -28.88
N GLY A 144 -6.05 -2.61 -27.67
CA GLY A 144 -4.92 -1.73 -27.37
C GLY A 144 -5.23 -0.23 -27.52
N VAL A 145 -6.50 0.16 -27.71
CA VAL A 145 -6.86 1.59 -27.70
C VAL A 145 -6.81 2.08 -26.26
N VAL A 146 -5.96 3.07 -26.02
CA VAL A 146 -5.88 3.79 -24.74
C VAL A 146 -6.97 4.86 -24.70
N THR A 147 -7.67 4.97 -23.57
CA THR A 147 -8.69 5.98 -23.28
C THR A 147 -8.30 6.74 -22.01
N PHE A 148 -8.38 8.06 -22.08
CA PHE A 148 -8.38 8.95 -20.92
C PHE A 148 -9.81 9.47 -20.70
N ALA A 149 -10.32 9.37 -19.48
CA ALA A 149 -11.64 9.88 -19.14
C ALA A 149 -11.61 10.79 -17.91
N VAL A 150 -12.56 11.71 -17.88
CA VAL A 150 -12.88 12.56 -16.74
C VAL A 150 -14.32 12.28 -16.36
N GLN A 151 -14.53 11.74 -15.16
CA GLN A 151 -15.84 11.25 -14.71
C GLN A 151 -16.24 11.88 -13.38
N ASN A 152 -17.50 11.64 -12.97
CA ASN A 152 -18.05 12.05 -11.66
C ASN A 152 -17.75 13.52 -11.32
N ILE A 153 -17.91 14.38 -12.33
CA ILE A 153 -17.55 15.79 -12.29
C ILE A 153 -18.57 16.56 -11.42
N SER A 154 -18.13 17.00 -10.24
CA SER A 154 -18.97 17.64 -9.24
C SER A 154 -18.41 18.99 -8.77
N SER A 155 -19.29 19.88 -8.32
CA SER A 155 -18.88 21.10 -7.64
C SER A 155 -19.94 21.65 -6.71
N SER A 156 -19.52 22.21 -5.58
CA SER A 156 -20.41 22.84 -4.60
C SER A 156 -21.09 24.12 -5.08
N LEU A 157 -20.56 24.80 -6.11
CA LEU A 157 -21.18 25.97 -6.75
C LEU A 157 -22.04 25.62 -7.98
N GLY A 158 -22.05 24.35 -8.40
CA GLY A 158 -22.76 23.88 -9.58
C GLY A 158 -22.37 24.65 -10.84
N ALA A 159 -23.36 25.09 -11.62
CA ALA A 159 -23.14 25.81 -12.89
C ALA A 159 -22.47 27.21 -12.76
N LEU A 160 -22.12 27.63 -11.54
CA LEU A 160 -21.34 28.86 -11.30
C LEU A 160 -19.84 28.59 -11.15
N THR A 161 -19.43 27.33 -11.18
CA THR A 161 -18.03 26.93 -11.15
C THR A 161 -17.38 27.22 -12.50
N PRO A 162 -16.14 27.74 -12.53
CA PRO A 162 -15.40 27.96 -13.76
C PRO A 162 -15.24 26.67 -14.59
N THR A 163 -15.33 26.80 -15.91
CA THR A 163 -14.99 25.71 -16.84
C THR A 163 -13.46 25.56 -16.90
N LEU A 164 -12.95 24.34 -16.92
CA LEU A 164 -11.54 24.04 -17.19
C LEU A 164 -11.37 23.73 -18.68
N ASP A 165 -10.63 24.55 -19.41
CA ASP A 165 -10.35 24.36 -20.84
C ASP A 165 -8.88 23.96 -21.04
N PHE A 166 -8.63 22.72 -21.46
CA PHE A 166 -7.28 22.27 -21.83
C PHE A 166 -6.80 23.01 -23.07
N MET A 167 -5.97 24.04 -22.90
CA MET A 167 -5.34 24.73 -24.03
C MET A 167 -4.37 23.78 -24.76
N SER A 168 -3.64 23.01 -23.97
CA SER A 168 -2.78 21.91 -24.38
C SER A 168 -2.76 20.85 -23.29
N GLY A 169 -2.44 19.61 -23.64
CA GLY A 169 -2.23 18.53 -22.68
C GLY A 169 -2.13 17.18 -23.37
N SER A 170 -1.64 16.20 -22.63
CA SER A 170 -1.42 14.85 -23.09
C SER A 170 -1.75 13.84 -22.00
N ALA A 171 -2.25 12.68 -22.39
CA ALA A 171 -2.21 11.47 -21.58
C ALA A 171 -1.38 10.43 -22.33
N VAL A 172 -0.24 10.04 -21.77
CA VAL A 172 0.70 9.09 -22.35
C VAL A 172 0.56 7.77 -21.61
N VAL A 173 0.52 6.66 -22.34
CA VAL A 173 0.70 5.32 -21.80
C VAL A 173 1.85 4.63 -22.51
N SER A 174 2.77 4.06 -21.74
CA SER A 174 3.93 3.34 -22.27
C SER A 174 4.05 1.94 -21.67
N THR A 175 4.58 0.99 -22.43
CA THR A 175 4.90 -0.34 -21.92
C THR A 175 6.13 -0.27 -21.03
N TRP A 176 6.13 -1.01 -19.93
CA TRP A 176 7.26 -1.17 -19.03
C TRP A 176 7.45 -2.64 -18.69
N VAL A 177 8.67 -2.98 -18.26
CA VAL A 177 9.02 -4.31 -17.76
C VAL A 177 9.15 -4.19 -16.24
N PRO A 178 8.17 -4.70 -15.47
CA PRO A 178 8.23 -4.65 -14.02
C PRO A 178 9.50 -5.27 -13.44
N SER A 179 9.95 -4.75 -12.30
CA SER A 179 10.91 -5.46 -11.45
C SER A 179 10.32 -6.77 -10.95
N ASP A 180 11.14 -7.67 -10.43
CA ASP A 180 10.59 -8.76 -9.61
C ASP A 180 9.85 -8.15 -8.40
N PRO A 181 8.76 -8.78 -7.91
CA PRO A 181 8.08 -8.34 -6.70
C PRO A 181 9.04 -8.36 -5.52
N GLN A 182 8.99 -7.30 -4.72
CA GLN A 182 9.69 -7.21 -3.45
C GLN A 182 8.84 -7.83 -2.36
N ILE A 183 9.49 -8.65 -1.54
CA ILE A 183 8.88 -9.44 -0.48
C ILE A 183 9.59 -9.08 0.81
N THR A 184 8.86 -8.47 1.75
CA THR A 184 9.39 -8.19 3.08
C THR A 184 8.53 -8.86 4.12
N GLU A 185 9.16 -9.66 4.98
CA GLU A 185 8.50 -10.33 6.09
C GLU A 185 9.12 -9.92 7.42
N TRP A 186 8.35 -9.94 8.50
CA TRP A 186 8.80 -9.74 9.87
C TRP A 186 8.29 -10.89 10.74
N HIS A 187 9.16 -11.49 11.54
CA HIS A 187 8.80 -12.54 12.53
C HIS A 187 8.74 -12.00 13.97
N PHE A 188 8.88 -10.67 14.15
CA PHE A 188 8.80 -9.95 15.44
C PHE A 188 9.62 -10.58 16.59
N GLU A 189 10.86 -10.98 16.30
CA GLU A 189 11.79 -11.69 17.20
C GLU A 189 12.38 -10.84 18.34
N GLY A 190 11.56 -10.00 18.96
CA GLY A 190 11.96 -9.01 19.96
C GLY A 190 12.31 -7.64 19.39
N ASP A 191 12.24 -7.46 18.07
CA ASP A 191 12.42 -6.18 17.39
C ASP A 191 11.60 -6.09 16.09
N PHE A 192 11.86 -5.04 15.30
CA PHE A 192 11.25 -4.81 13.98
C PHE A 192 12.21 -5.03 12.82
N GLN A 193 13.29 -5.80 13.02
CA GLN A 193 14.12 -6.20 11.89
C GLN A 193 13.32 -7.16 10.99
N PRO A 194 13.40 -6.97 9.66
CA PRO A 194 12.77 -7.90 8.74
C PRO A 194 13.49 -9.26 8.79
N ALA A 195 12.77 -10.32 8.42
CA ALA A 195 13.25 -11.69 8.38
C ALA A 195 14.41 -11.83 7.37
N GLN A 196 15.22 -12.88 7.55
CA GLN A 196 16.32 -13.14 6.63
C GLN A 196 15.80 -13.39 5.20
N GLY A 197 16.37 -12.67 4.24
CA GLY A 197 15.98 -12.77 2.82
C GLY A 197 14.86 -11.82 2.41
N ALA A 198 14.34 -11.03 3.35
CA ALA A 198 13.41 -9.95 3.08
C ALA A 198 14.09 -8.75 2.39
N ASP A 199 13.29 -7.96 1.67
CA ASP A 199 13.71 -6.70 1.03
C ASP A 199 13.82 -5.53 2.04
N ASP A 200 14.19 -4.34 1.54
CA ASP A 200 14.60 -3.17 2.33
C ASP A 200 13.45 -2.44 3.07
N SER A 201 12.23 -2.99 3.14
CA SER A 201 11.12 -2.35 3.86
C SER A 201 11.39 -2.32 5.37
N ALA A 202 10.84 -1.33 6.07
CA ALA A 202 11.09 -1.13 7.50
C ALA A 202 9.83 -0.76 8.27
N ILE A 203 9.78 -1.15 9.55
CA ILE A 203 8.74 -0.74 10.50
C ILE A 203 9.36 0.06 11.64
N ARG A 204 8.67 1.12 12.05
CA ARG A 204 9.01 1.96 13.20
C ARG A 204 7.78 2.35 13.99
N TYR A 205 7.94 2.83 15.21
CA TYR A 205 6.80 3.39 15.94
C TYR A 205 6.42 4.75 15.32
N LEU A 206 5.13 4.99 15.16
CA LEU A 206 4.59 6.18 14.49
C LEU A 206 4.91 7.49 15.26
N ASP A 207 5.08 7.39 16.58
CA ASP A 207 5.42 8.48 17.50
C ASP A 207 6.87 8.45 18.01
N GLU A 208 7.80 7.92 17.22
CA GLU A 208 9.23 8.00 17.59
C GLU A 208 9.68 9.46 17.75
N PRO A 209 10.40 9.80 18.85
CA PRO A 209 10.86 11.16 19.09
C PRO A 209 11.68 11.76 17.93
N GLU A 210 12.38 10.91 17.18
CA GLU A 210 13.17 11.24 16.00
C GLU A 210 12.33 11.89 14.89
N PHE A 211 11.06 11.51 14.73
CA PHE A 211 10.17 12.10 13.72
C PHE A 211 9.71 13.52 14.06
N GLY A 212 9.98 13.97 15.29
CA GLY A 212 9.62 15.30 15.76
C GLY A 212 8.20 15.35 16.34
N PRO A 213 7.63 16.55 16.47
CA PRO A 213 6.32 16.72 17.08
C PRO A 213 5.20 16.24 16.15
N ILE A 214 4.27 15.48 16.71
CA ILE A 214 3.09 14.97 16.00
C ILE A 214 2.14 16.13 15.65
N LEU A 215 1.67 16.15 14.40
CA LEU A 215 0.78 17.18 13.88
C LEU A 215 -0.66 17.03 14.39
N GLY A 216 -1.45 18.09 14.26
CA GLY A 216 -2.80 18.20 14.80
C GLY A 216 -3.88 17.42 14.06
N GLY A 217 -3.52 16.53 13.13
CA GLY A 217 -4.47 15.78 12.29
C GLY A 217 -5.42 16.67 11.47
N ILE A 218 -6.53 16.08 10.98
CA ILE A 218 -7.39 16.69 9.94
C ILE A 218 -7.80 18.13 10.28
N GLY A 219 -7.55 19.03 9.34
CA GLY A 219 -7.81 20.47 9.40
C GLY A 219 -6.90 21.24 10.37
N ASN A 220 -5.91 20.59 10.96
CA ASN A 220 -4.91 21.17 11.87
C ASN A 220 -3.51 20.62 11.59
N GLU A 221 -3.26 20.28 10.34
CA GLU A 221 -2.04 19.67 9.88
C GLU A 221 -0.82 20.56 10.12
N ASP A 222 -1.02 21.87 10.10
CA ASP A 222 0.05 22.85 10.35
C ASP A 222 0.13 23.30 11.83
N ASN A 223 -0.71 22.73 12.70
CA ASN A 223 -0.80 23.11 14.11
C ASN A 223 -0.46 21.92 15.00
N LEU A 224 0.38 22.16 16.00
CA LEU A 224 0.58 21.18 17.06
C LEU A 224 -0.62 21.20 18.02
N PRO A 225 -1.09 20.04 18.49
CA PRO A 225 -2.03 19.99 19.61
C PRO A 225 -1.50 20.79 20.81
N ASP A 226 -2.40 21.40 21.60
CA ASP A 226 -2.06 22.03 22.88
C ASP A 226 -2.85 21.34 24.02
N PRO A 227 -2.19 20.54 24.88
CA PRO A 227 -0.75 20.24 24.87
C PRO A 227 -0.35 19.34 23.69
N PRO A 228 0.92 19.35 23.26
CA PRO A 228 1.41 18.47 22.20
C PRO A 228 1.17 17.00 22.52
N THR A 229 0.89 16.20 21.49
CA THR A 229 0.78 14.76 21.63
C THR A 229 2.12 14.20 22.11
N PRO A 230 2.14 13.35 23.16
CA PRO A 230 3.40 12.78 23.65
C PRO A 230 4.01 11.83 22.62
N THR A 231 5.35 11.76 22.59
CA THR A 231 6.11 10.79 21.78
C THR A 231 6.53 9.58 22.63
N GLY A 232 6.84 8.46 21.96
CA GLY A 232 7.27 7.20 22.59
C GLY A 232 6.18 6.49 23.41
N VAL A 233 4.92 6.86 23.24
CA VAL A 233 3.74 6.22 23.85
C VAL A 233 3.51 4.86 23.23
N THR A 234 3.57 4.73 21.89
CA THR A 234 3.32 3.45 21.21
C THR A 234 4.26 2.39 21.74
N GLN A 235 5.57 2.67 21.75
CA GLN A 235 6.58 1.75 22.28
C GLN A 235 6.32 1.39 23.75
N ALA A 236 5.99 2.39 24.59
CA ALA A 236 5.75 2.16 26.01
C ALA A 236 4.50 1.32 26.30
N GLN A 237 3.52 1.32 25.40
CA GLN A 237 2.28 0.55 25.48
C GLN A 237 2.32 -0.77 24.68
N SER A 238 3.43 -1.03 23.98
CA SER A 238 3.65 -2.26 23.22
C SER A 238 4.56 -3.22 23.98
N ALA A 239 4.62 -4.48 23.54
CA ALA A 239 5.56 -5.46 24.09
C ALA A 239 5.90 -6.54 23.07
N PHE A 240 7.06 -7.18 23.24
CA PHE A 240 7.36 -8.46 22.58
C PHE A 240 7.20 -9.57 23.61
N ILE A 241 6.40 -10.59 23.28
CA ILE A 241 5.96 -11.64 24.19
C ILE A 241 6.37 -13.01 23.62
N ASP A 242 7.07 -13.79 24.43
CA ASP A 242 7.46 -15.16 24.11
C ASP A 242 6.29 -16.12 24.32
N THR A 243 5.78 -16.73 23.25
CA THR A 243 4.63 -17.66 23.32
C THR A 243 4.98 -18.96 24.04
N ALA A 244 6.26 -19.32 24.17
CA ALA A 244 6.67 -20.49 24.94
C ALA A 244 6.46 -20.28 26.45
N THR A 245 6.48 -19.02 26.90
CA THR A 245 6.44 -18.68 28.33
C THR A 245 5.15 -18.01 28.78
N ASP A 246 4.39 -17.38 27.88
CA ASP A 246 3.09 -16.80 28.21
C ASP A 246 1.98 -17.87 28.16
N PRO A 247 1.37 -18.24 29.30
CA PRO A 247 0.33 -19.27 29.33
C PRO A 247 -1.00 -18.83 28.69
N ASN A 248 -1.15 -17.56 28.33
CA ASN A 248 -2.39 -17.01 27.76
C ASN A 248 -2.34 -16.87 26.23
N ILE A 249 -1.18 -17.08 25.62
CA ILE A 249 -0.99 -16.94 24.18
C ILE A 249 -0.41 -18.25 23.67
N PRO A 250 -1.21 -19.09 22.98
CA PRO A 250 -0.69 -20.33 22.41
C PRO A 250 0.34 -20.02 21.31
N ALA A 251 1.19 -20.99 21.02
CA ALA A 251 2.07 -20.96 19.87
C ALA A 251 1.28 -20.93 18.53
N PRO A 252 1.50 -19.96 17.62
CA PRO A 252 0.91 -19.97 16.27
C PRO A 252 1.38 -21.22 15.51
N GLY A 253 0.45 -21.96 14.91
CA GLY A 253 0.76 -23.22 14.24
C GLY A 253 1.34 -24.33 15.15
N GLY A 254 1.39 -24.10 16.48
CA GLY A 254 2.04 -24.99 17.43
C GLY A 254 3.56 -24.84 17.52
N VAL A 255 4.14 -23.81 16.90
CA VAL A 255 5.57 -23.47 16.98
C VAL A 255 5.73 -22.21 17.84
N ASP A 256 6.54 -22.32 18.88
CA ASP A 256 6.81 -21.21 19.78
C ASP A 256 7.57 -20.09 19.04
N THR A 257 7.22 -18.84 19.30
CA THR A 257 7.86 -17.66 18.68
C THR A 257 7.72 -16.44 19.59
N MET A 258 8.34 -15.32 19.20
CA MET A 258 8.07 -14.02 19.79
C MET A 258 6.95 -13.33 19.04
N ALA A 259 5.90 -12.92 19.74
CA ALA A 259 4.81 -12.14 19.18
C ALA A 259 4.90 -10.68 19.64
N TYR A 260 4.62 -9.74 18.73
CA TYR A 260 4.47 -8.33 19.07
C TYR A 260 3.03 -8.03 19.51
N LEU A 261 2.86 -7.51 20.72
CA LEU A 261 1.62 -6.91 21.20
C LEU A 261 1.57 -5.44 20.76
N SER A 262 0.61 -5.11 19.91
CA SER A 262 0.38 -3.73 19.46
C SER A 262 -0.14 -2.87 20.61
N SER A 263 0.22 -1.58 20.59
CA SER A 263 -0.48 -0.62 21.43
C SER A 263 -1.94 -0.48 21.00
N PRO A 264 -2.84 -0.05 21.89
CA PRO A 264 -4.11 0.53 21.44
C PRO A 264 -3.85 1.82 20.64
N ALA A 265 -4.79 2.27 19.81
CA ALA A 265 -4.70 3.56 19.10
C ALA A 265 -5.04 4.77 20.00
N PHE A 266 -4.87 4.64 21.30
CA PHE A 266 -5.10 5.70 22.28
C PHE A 266 -4.09 5.61 23.42
N ASN A 267 -3.88 6.73 24.10
CA ASN A 267 -3.06 6.75 25.30
C ASN A 267 -3.85 6.17 26.48
N GLU A 268 -3.37 5.06 27.05
CA GLU A 268 -4.03 4.38 28.17
C GLU A 268 -4.06 5.21 29.46
N ALA A 269 -3.15 6.17 29.62
CA ALA A 269 -3.12 7.05 30.79
C ALA A 269 -4.22 8.11 30.76
N ASP A 270 -4.74 8.46 29.58
CA ASP A 270 -5.91 9.33 29.41
C ASP A 270 -6.72 8.97 28.15
N PRO A 271 -7.46 7.83 28.17
CA PRO A 271 -8.15 7.33 26.98
C PRO A 271 -9.23 8.28 26.45
N ALA A 272 -9.68 9.25 27.26
CA ALA A 272 -10.73 10.19 26.90
C ALA A 272 -10.22 11.43 26.13
N ASN A 273 -8.90 11.62 26.03
CA ASN A 273 -8.31 12.77 25.38
C ASN A 273 -8.03 12.50 23.89
N ASP A 274 -8.87 13.04 23.02
CA ASP A 274 -8.75 12.85 21.57
C ASP A 274 -7.42 13.40 21.00
N ALA A 275 -6.79 14.39 21.64
CA ALA A 275 -5.47 14.87 21.23
C ALA A 275 -4.36 13.83 21.41
N TRP A 276 -4.57 12.83 22.29
CA TRP A 276 -3.64 11.74 22.57
C TRP A 276 -4.03 10.43 21.88
N ARG A 277 -4.99 10.50 20.96
CA ARG A 277 -5.37 9.38 20.07
C ARG A 277 -4.68 9.47 18.70
N ARG A 278 -4.00 10.58 18.42
CA ARG A 278 -3.24 10.83 17.19
C ARG A 278 -1.80 10.33 17.34
N GLY A 279 -1.19 9.93 16.24
CA GLY A 279 0.20 9.47 16.16
C GLY A 279 0.55 8.18 16.88
N ILE A 280 -0.41 7.38 17.38
CA ILE A 280 -0.11 6.08 18.02
C ILE A 280 -0.30 4.96 17.00
N GLY A 281 0.67 4.05 16.93
CA GLY A 281 0.68 2.90 16.02
C GLY A 281 2.06 2.65 15.43
N LEU A 282 2.10 1.90 14.34
CA LEU A 282 3.34 1.64 13.60
C LEU A 282 3.33 2.39 12.27
N ALA A 283 4.50 2.81 11.81
CA ALA A 283 4.72 3.28 10.45
C ALA A 283 5.50 2.21 9.68
N LEU A 284 4.91 1.72 8.59
CA LEU A 284 5.55 0.85 7.60
C LEU A 284 6.06 1.71 6.45
N TYR A 285 7.34 1.62 6.14
CA TYR A 285 7.94 2.15 4.91
C TYR A 285 8.15 0.98 3.95
N PRO A 286 7.38 0.87 2.86
CA PRO A 286 7.55 -0.19 1.86
C PRO A 286 8.94 -0.24 1.23
N ALA A 287 9.64 0.90 1.19
CA ALA A 287 10.98 1.04 0.61
C ALA A 287 11.10 0.43 -0.80
N ALA A 288 10.03 0.49 -1.60
CA ALA A 288 10.01 -0.22 -2.86
C ALA A 288 10.79 0.50 -3.97
N LYS A 289 11.15 1.77 -3.75
CA LYS A 289 11.98 2.54 -4.68
C LYS A 289 13.47 2.19 -4.54
N PRO A 290 14.22 2.18 -5.66
CA PRO A 290 13.81 2.52 -7.03
C PRO A 290 13.24 1.34 -7.85
N GLN A 291 13.10 0.15 -7.29
CA GLN A 291 12.67 -1.07 -7.99
C GLN A 291 11.25 -0.90 -8.55
N TYR A 292 10.33 -0.41 -7.72
CA TYR A 292 9.03 0.09 -8.10
C TYR A 292 9.03 1.63 -8.09
N PRO A 293 9.25 2.29 -9.24
CA PRO A 293 9.49 3.74 -9.30
C PRO A 293 8.23 4.61 -9.05
N GLY A 294 7.05 4.00 -8.92
CA GLY A 294 5.82 4.72 -8.62
C GLY A 294 5.80 5.39 -7.26
N GLY A 295 5.21 6.59 -7.20
CA GLY A 295 4.98 7.30 -5.94
C GLY A 295 3.93 6.66 -5.03
N PHE A 296 3.25 5.63 -5.55
CA PHE A 296 2.20 4.86 -4.91
C PHE A 296 2.16 3.46 -5.55
N ILE A 297 1.58 2.49 -4.85
CA ILE A 297 1.46 1.09 -5.25
C ILE A 297 -0.03 0.74 -5.16
N GLY A 298 -0.70 0.54 -6.30
CA GLY A 298 -2.11 0.12 -6.32
C GLY A 298 -2.33 -1.38 -6.42
N GLN A 299 -1.24 -2.15 -6.45
CA GLN A 299 -1.28 -3.60 -6.47
C GLN A 299 -0.32 -4.13 -5.42
N TRP A 300 -0.85 -4.62 -4.31
CA TRP A 300 -0.05 -5.05 -3.17
C TRP A 300 -0.75 -6.17 -2.41
N SER A 301 0.01 -6.89 -1.59
CA SER A 301 -0.51 -7.91 -0.69
C SER A 301 0.05 -7.71 0.70
N MET A 302 -0.83 -7.73 1.70
CA MET A 302 -0.41 -7.79 3.10
C MET A 302 -1.02 -9.01 3.77
N ILE A 303 -0.19 -9.71 4.55
CA ILE A 303 -0.59 -10.92 5.28
C ILE A 303 -0.13 -10.79 6.72
N TRP A 304 -1.03 -11.07 7.66
CA TRP A 304 -0.75 -11.05 9.08
C TRP A 304 -1.07 -12.39 9.70
N ASP A 305 -0.21 -12.85 10.60
CA ASP A 305 -0.59 -13.85 11.60
C ASP A 305 -1.02 -13.11 12.87
N LEU A 306 -2.32 -13.12 13.15
CA LEU A 306 -2.95 -12.32 14.21
C LEU A 306 -3.57 -13.18 15.30
N TYR A 307 -3.52 -12.68 16.53
CA TYR A 307 -4.28 -13.19 17.66
C TYR A 307 -4.98 -12.04 18.38
N ILE A 308 -6.32 -12.08 18.39
CA ILE A 308 -7.14 -11.09 19.07
C ILE A 308 -7.56 -11.66 20.44
N PRO A 309 -7.01 -11.16 21.56
CA PRO A 309 -7.35 -11.68 22.87
C PRO A 309 -8.81 -11.33 23.23
N ALA A 310 -9.45 -12.16 24.05
CA ALA A 310 -10.81 -11.91 24.52
C ALA A 310 -10.98 -10.52 25.20
N SER A 311 -9.94 -9.99 25.83
CA SER A 311 -9.95 -8.64 26.42
C SER A 311 -10.18 -7.56 25.37
N SER A 312 -9.53 -7.67 24.21
CA SER A 312 -9.73 -6.76 23.08
C SER A 312 -11.06 -7.06 22.40
N TRP A 313 -11.36 -8.33 22.16
CA TRP A 313 -12.58 -8.78 21.47
C TRP A 313 -13.88 -8.34 22.14
N PHE A 314 -13.91 -8.29 23.48
CA PHE A 314 -15.08 -7.86 24.24
C PHE A 314 -14.93 -6.44 24.80
N ALA A 315 -13.97 -5.65 24.33
CA ALA A 315 -13.87 -4.24 24.68
C ALA A 315 -15.13 -3.48 24.22
N ASP A 316 -15.68 -2.65 25.10
CA ASP A 316 -16.86 -1.82 24.80
C ASP A 316 -16.42 -0.55 24.09
N TYR A 317 -16.42 -0.57 22.75
CA TYR A 317 -16.05 0.59 21.94
C TYR A 317 -17.06 0.85 20.79
N PRO A 318 -17.52 2.10 20.62
CA PRO A 318 -17.54 3.16 21.63
C PRO A 318 -18.35 2.74 22.86
N ALA A 319 -18.11 3.38 24.00
CA ALA A 319 -18.72 2.99 25.27
C ALA A 319 -20.26 2.92 25.21
N ASN A 320 -20.83 1.88 25.81
CA ASN A 320 -22.25 1.54 25.84
C ASN A 320 -22.80 0.99 24.51
N THR A 321 -21.98 0.37 23.68
CA THR A 321 -22.47 -0.46 22.57
C THR A 321 -22.89 -1.83 23.11
N GLN A 322 -24.01 -2.37 22.62
CA GLN A 322 -24.50 -3.70 22.99
C GLN A 322 -24.97 -4.45 21.73
N PRO A 323 -24.33 -5.57 21.35
CA PRO A 323 -23.14 -6.16 22.00
C PRO A 323 -21.90 -5.25 21.87
N ASN A 324 -20.93 -5.44 22.76
CA ASN A 324 -19.65 -4.74 22.70
C ASN A 324 -18.99 -5.00 21.33
N GLU A 325 -18.62 -3.93 20.63
CA GLU A 325 -18.00 -3.99 19.32
C GLU A 325 -16.51 -3.69 19.49
N PHE A 326 -15.65 -4.71 19.54
CA PHE A 326 -14.22 -4.42 19.45
C PHE A 326 -13.92 -3.79 18.09
N LEU A 327 -12.89 -2.96 18.03
CA LEU A 327 -12.34 -2.42 16.79
C LEU A 327 -10.85 -2.72 16.78
N VAL A 328 -10.34 -3.30 15.71
CA VAL A 328 -8.91 -3.46 15.43
C VAL A 328 -8.66 -2.80 14.09
N ALA A 329 -8.04 -1.62 14.10
CA ALA A 329 -7.48 -1.01 12.91
C ALA A 329 -6.30 -1.85 12.43
N LEU A 330 -6.22 -2.08 11.12
CA LEU A 330 -5.12 -2.78 10.48
C LEU A 330 -4.26 -1.80 9.69
N ILE A 331 -4.88 -1.05 8.78
CA ILE A 331 -4.22 -0.10 7.89
C ILE A 331 -4.93 1.23 7.98
N GLN A 332 -4.11 2.28 7.99
CA GLN A 332 -4.49 3.64 7.69
C GLN A 332 -3.53 4.11 6.60
N ASP A 333 -4.04 4.38 5.41
CA ASP A 333 -3.23 4.60 4.21
C ASP A 333 -2.99 6.07 3.87
N ASN A 334 -3.84 7.01 4.33
CA ASN A 334 -3.68 8.46 4.13
C ASN A 334 -2.26 9.01 4.41
N HIS A 335 -1.70 9.72 3.42
CA HIS A 335 -0.40 10.41 3.44
C HIS A 335 -0.10 11.29 4.66
N ASN A 336 -1.12 11.90 5.28
CA ASN A 336 -0.95 12.82 6.40
C ASN A 336 -1.13 12.16 7.77
N ASN A 337 -1.42 10.85 7.81
CA ASN A 337 -1.62 10.07 9.03
C ASN A 337 -2.57 10.79 9.99
N GLU A 338 -3.75 11.10 9.49
CA GLU A 338 -4.73 11.90 10.21
C GLU A 338 -6.17 11.40 10.07
N GLY A 339 -6.38 10.39 9.24
CA GLY A 339 -7.64 9.72 9.01
C GLY A 339 -8.05 8.77 10.14
N GLY A 340 -9.28 8.26 10.01
CA GLY A 340 -9.63 6.99 10.65
C GLY A 340 -8.98 5.85 9.89
N ALA A 341 -8.89 4.67 10.50
CA ALA A 341 -8.36 3.50 9.81
C ALA A 341 -9.20 3.13 8.58
N ASP A 342 -8.53 2.89 7.47
CA ASP A 342 -9.15 2.54 6.20
C ASP A 342 -9.49 1.05 6.15
N VAL A 343 -8.69 0.21 6.83
CA VAL A 343 -8.98 -1.22 7.04
C VAL A 343 -9.13 -1.53 8.51
N TRP A 344 -10.23 -2.18 8.88
CA TRP A 344 -10.47 -2.61 10.25
C TRP A 344 -11.26 -3.92 10.35
N ILE A 345 -11.03 -4.63 11.46
CA ILE A 345 -11.84 -5.75 11.93
C ILE A 345 -12.68 -5.26 13.10
N ARG A 346 -13.98 -5.61 13.12
CA ARG A 346 -14.82 -5.38 14.30
C ARG A 346 -15.78 -6.51 14.57
N ASN A 347 -16.33 -6.55 15.78
CA ASN A 347 -17.51 -7.35 16.07
C ASN A 347 -18.80 -6.57 15.76
N GLN A 348 -19.53 -6.95 14.71
CA GLN A 348 -20.83 -6.35 14.37
C GLN A 348 -21.96 -7.32 14.73
N GLY A 349 -22.71 -7.01 15.78
CA GLY A 349 -23.86 -7.83 16.18
C GLY A 349 -23.51 -9.28 16.58
N GLY A 350 -22.28 -9.53 17.05
CA GLY A 350 -21.79 -10.86 17.42
C GLY A 350 -21.07 -11.60 16.29
N SER A 351 -20.94 -11.00 15.10
CA SER A 351 -20.19 -11.56 13.97
C SER A 351 -18.98 -10.67 13.68
N PRO A 352 -17.76 -11.22 13.59
CA PRO A 352 -16.61 -10.46 13.17
C PRO A 352 -16.72 -10.12 11.68
N VAL A 353 -16.52 -8.86 11.36
CA VAL A 353 -16.51 -8.34 9.99
C VAL A 353 -15.21 -7.60 9.73
N ILE A 354 -14.77 -7.64 8.48
CA ILE A 354 -13.70 -6.81 7.94
C ILE A 354 -14.29 -5.86 6.90
N VAL A 355 -13.76 -4.64 6.87
CA VAL A 355 -14.18 -3.58 5.95
C VAL A 355 -12.92 -2.85 5.47
N TYR A 356 -12.96 -2.43 4.20
CA TYR A 356 -12.16 -1.32 3.68
C TYR A 356 -13.10 -0.14 3.49
N SER A 357 -12.84 1.00 4.12
CA SER A 357 -13.71 2.18 4.08
C SER A 357 -12.88 3.44 3.85
N PRO A 358 -13.00 4.10 2.69
CA PRO A 358 -12.21 5.29 2.37
C PRO A 358 -12.51 6.51 3.26
N GLU A 359 -13.66 6.55 3.95
CA GLU A 359 -13.98 7.66 4.86
C GLU A 359 -13.55 7.40 6.32
N GLY A 360 -12.95 6.23 6.62
CA GLY A 360 -12.45 5.83 7.95
C GLY A 360 -13.49 5.80 9.10
N ASP A 361 -14.68 6.40 8.91
CA ASP A 361 -15.74 6.57 9.89
C ASP A 361 -17.07 5.93 9.50
N ASP A 362 -17.19 5.46 8.26
CA ASP A 362 -18.39 4.78 7.83
C ASP A 362 -18.43 3.34 8.36
N PHE A 363 -18.89 3.22 9.61
CA PHE A 363 -19.24 1.95 10.25
C PHE A 363 -20.40 1.22 9.55
N THR A 364 -21.00 1.84 8.53
CA THR A 364 -22.00 1.27 7.62
C THR A 364 -21.47 1.09 6.21
N GLY A 365 -20.15 1.20 6.02
CA GLY A 365 -19.45 1.26 4.74
C GLY A 365 -19.91 0.22 3.73
N ASP A 366 -19.75 0.55 2.46
CA ASP A 366 -20.14 -0.29 1.36
C ASP A 366 -19.29 -1.58 1.36
N MET A 367 -19.94 -2.71 1.69
CA MET A 367 -19.42 -4.09 1.64
C MET A 367 -18.68 -4.63 2.88
N PRO A 368 -19.32 -4.69 4.07
CA PRO A 368 -18.77 -5.44 5.19
C PRO A 368 -18.76 -6.94 4.89
N LEU A 369 -17.61 -7.56 5.13
CA LEU A 369 -17.39 -8.97 4.88
C LEU A 369 -17.28 -9.74 6.20
N ASN A 370 -18.20 -10.67 6.44
CA ASN A 370 -18.10 -11.56 7.59
C ASN A 370 -16.90 -12.51 7.42
N ILE A 371 -16.06 -12.59 8.45
CA ILE A 371 -14.87 -13.46 8.45
C ILE A 371 -15.00 -14.55 9.53
N PRO A 372 -14.47 -15.77 9.31
CA PRO A 372 -14.69 -16.89 10.23
C PRO A 372 -13.67 -16.94 11.38
N ILE A 373 -13.45 -15.84 12.10
CA ILE A 373 -12.48 -15.76 13.20
C ILE A 373 -13.14 -15.78 14.59
N ALA A 374 -12.36 -16.03 15.63
CA ALA A 374 -12.82 -16.12 17.02
C ALA A 374 -11.79 -15.49 17.98
N PRO A 375 -12.20 -15.03 19.18
CA PRO A 375 -11.24 -14.57 20.18
C PRO A 375 -10.34 -15.70 20.65
N ASP A 376 -9.18 -15.32 21.17
CA ASP A 376 -8.19 -16.23 21.75
C ASP A 376 -7.73 -17.35 20.79
N THR A 377 -7.70 -17.04 19.48
CA THR A 377 -7.32 -17.97 18.42
C THR A 377 -6.43 -17.25 17.41
N TRP A 378 -5.32 -17.88 17.03
CA TRP A 378 -4.50 -17.41 15.92
C TRP A 378 -5.21 -17.64 14.59
N PHE A 379 -5.09 -16.69 13.68
CA PHE A 379 -5.51 -16.83 12.28
C PHE A 379 -4.55 -16.08 11.36
N ARG A 380 -4.44 -16.54 10.12
CA ARG A 380 -3.72 -15.85 9.05
C ARG A 380 -4.71 -15.06 8.22
N LEU A 381 -4.59 -13.74 8.22
CA LEU A 381 -5.38 -12.85 7.37
C LEU A 381 -4.52 -12.43 6.18
N ALA A 382 -5.01 -12.62 4.96
CA ALA A 382 -4.40 -12.02 3.78
C ALA A 382 -5.39 -11.07 3.10
N ILE A 383 -4.90 -9.88 2.75
CA ILE A 383 -5.58 -8.89 1.93
C ILE A 383 -4.73 -8.70 0.68
N VAL A 384 -5.30 -9.04 -0.49
CA VAL A 384 -4.64 -8.87 -1.79
C VAL A 384 -5.39 -7.81 -2.56
N VAL A 385 -4.75 -6.65 -2.75
CA VAL A 385 -5.35 -5.42 -3.23
C VAL A 385 -5.05 -5.19 -4.69
N ASP A 386 -6.09 -5.10 -5.52
CA ASP A 386 -6.01 -4.80 -6.95
C ASP A 386 -6.85 -3.56 -7.27
N GLU A 387 -6.35 -2.41 -6.81
CA GLU A 387 -7.05 -1.12 -6.96
C GLU A 387 -7.20 -0.76 -8.43
N PHE A 388 -6.10 -0.80 -9.18
CA PHE A 388 -6.12 -0.28 -10.55
C PHE A 388 -6.93 -1.12 -11.51
N GLN A 389 -6.91 -2.46 -11.44
CA GLN A 389 -7.60 -3.27 -12.45
C GLN A 389 -9.04 -3.59 -12.07
N GLN A 390 -9.32 -3.73 -10.77
CA GLN A 390 -10.61 -4.21 -10.29
C GLN A 390 -11.31 -3.25 -9.31
N GLY A 391 -10.58 -2.34 -8.67
CA GLY A 391 -11.10 -1.55 -7.56
C GLY A 391 -11.63 -2.46 -6.43
N ARG A 392 -10.96 -3.59 -6.21
CA ARG A 392 -11.32 -4.57 -5.17
C ARG A 392 -10.09 -5.13 -4.46
N SER A 393 -10.28 -5.43 -3.17
CA SER A 393 -9.36 -6.26 -2.39
C SER A 393 -9.97 -7.62 -2.13
N ARG A 394 -9.21 -8.68 -2.35
CA ARG A 394 -9.58 -10.06 -2.02
C ARG A 394 -9.12 -10.40 -0.62
N VAL A 395 -9.99 -11.03 0.17
CA VAL A 395 -9.72 -11.37 1.57
C VAL A 395 -9.69 -12.88 1.77
N PHE A 396 -8.66 -13.35 2.46
CA PHE A 396 -8.49 -14.75 2.83
C PHE A 396 -8.29 -14.90 4.34
N VAL A 397 -8.82 -15.98 4.90
CA VAL A 397 -8.55 -16.40 6.29
C VAL A 397 -8.08 -17.85 6.29
N ASP A 398 -6.89 -18.08 6.82
CA ASP A 398 -6.20 -19.38 6.85
C ASP A 398 -6.15 -20.06 5.47
N GLY A 399 -5.79 -19.27 4.46
CA GLY A 399 -5.73 -19.68 3.05
C GLY A 399 -7.10 -19.86 2.38
N ASN A 400 -8.22 -19.68 3.08
CA ASN A 400 -9.56 -19.78 2.48
C ASN A 400 -10.02 -18.42 1.97
N PHE A 401 -10.38 -18.33 0.69
CA PHE A 401 -11.01 -17.13 0.14
C PHE A 401 -12.37 -16.88 0.82
N ILE A 402 -12.55 -15.69 1.37
CA ILE A 402 -13.77 -15.28 2.08
C ILE A 402 -14.66 -14.42 1.20
N GLY A 403 -14.06 -13.48 0.46
CA GLY A 403 -14.79 -12.55 -0.41
C GLY A 403 -13.95 -11.34 -0.78
N GLU A 404 -14.62 -10.31 -1.28
CA GLU A 404 -14.00 -9.05 -1.69
C GLU A 404 -14.53 -7.90 -0.84
N ILE A 405 -13.67 -6.91 -0.61
CA ILE A 405 -13.97 -5.60 -0.01
C ILE A 405 -13.51 -4.51 -0.98
N LEU A 406 -13.73 -3.23 -0.64
CA LEU A 406 -13.11 -2.12 -1.38
C LEU A 406 -11.57 -2.20 -1.30
N SER A 407 -10.89 -1.42 -2.12
CA SER A 407 -9.44 -1.30 -2.15
C SER A 407 -9.04 0.15 -2.15
N ASP A 408 -7.76 0.37 -1.88
CA ASP A 408 -7.06 1.60 -2.20
C ASP A 408 -5.58 1.27 -2.48
N TRP A 409 -4.88 2.22 -3.07
CA TRP A 409 -3.44 2.14 -3.24
C TRP A 409 -2.72 2.62 -1.97
N VAL A 410 -1.41 2.35 -1.88
CA VAL A 410 -0.58 2.79 -0.74
C VAL A 410 0.60 3.62 -1.20
N TYR A 411 1.08 4.53 -0.35
CA TYR A 411 2.14 5.48 -0.69
C TYR A 411 3.54 4.86 -0.76
N ASN A 412 4.35 5.34 -1.71
CA ASN A 412 5.73 4.90 -1.96
C ASN A 412 6.59 6.03 -2.57
N ALA A 413 6.42 7.28 -2.11
CA ALA A 413 7.00 8.41 -2.83
C ALA A 413 8.53 8.56 -2.70
N VAL A 414 9.13 8.10 -1.60
CA VAL A 414 10.55 8.33 -1.30
C VAL A 414 11.45 7.26 -1.89
N ASP A 415 12.50 7.71 -2.59
CA ASP A 415 13.67 6.90 -2.91
C ASP A 415 14.71 7.06 -1.79
N PRO A 416 15.12 5.97 -1.11
CA PRO A 416 16.09 6.04 -0.01
C PRO A 416 17.52 6.28 -0.50
N THR A 417 17.77 6.28 -1.82
CA THR A 417 19.08 6.57 -2.40
C THR A 417 19.55 7.98 -2.02
N PRO A 418 20.78 8.16 -1.48
CA PRO A 418 21.24 9.46 -1.01
C PRO A 418 21.08 10.58 -2.05
N GLY A 419 20.30 11.60 -1.71
CA GLY A 419 20.02 12.75 -2.57
C GLY A 419 18.87 12.55 -3.56
N GLN A 420 18.07 11.49 -3.39
CA GLN A 420 16.82 11.25 -4.14
C GLN A 420 15.56 11.33 -3.26
N GLN A 421 15.70 11.84 -2.02
CA GLN A 421 14.58 12.08 -1.12
C GLN A 421 13.92 13.42 -1.46
N PHE A 422 12.68 13.40 -1.93
CA PHE A 422 11.90 14.58 -2.31
C PHE A 422 10.49 14.55 -1.71
N TYR A 423 9.99 15.73 -1.34
CA TYR A 423 8.58 15.94 -1.01
C TYR A 423 7.70 15.95 -2.27
N GLY A 424 6.38 16.05 -2.10
CA GLY A 424 5.42 16.05 -3.21
C GLY A 424 5.50 17.22 -4.18
N ASP A 425 6.17 18.30 -3.78
CA ASP A 425 6.44 19.49 -4.58
C ASP A 425 7.88 19.52 -5.11
N ASP A 426 8.53 18.36 -5.20
CA ASP A 426 9.92 18.19 -5.64
C ASP A 426 10.95 18.97 -4.80
N GLU A 427 10.57 19.45 -3.60
CA GLU A 427 11.55 20.00 -2.68
C GLU A 427 12.44 18.88 -2.12
N PRO A 428 13.79 18.99 -2.18
CA PRO A 428 14.66 17.97 -1.62
C PRO A 428 14.58 17.95 -0.09
N VAL A 429 14.57 16.76 0.51
CA VAL A 429 14.70 16.59 1.96
C VAL A 429 16.14 16.95 2.38
N ASP A 430 16.29 17.75 3.44
CA ASP A 430 17.62 18.05 3.98
C ASP A 430 18.29 16.75 4.48
N PRO A 431 19.52 16.44 4.05
CA PRO A 431 20.23 15.24 4.48
C PRO A 431 20.40 15.12 6.01
N ALA A 432 20.45 16.24 6.74
CA ALA A 432 20.50 16.26 8.19
C ALA A 432 19.18 15.83 8.82
N ASP A 433 18.05 16.22 8.24
CA ASP A 433 16.72 15.80 8.69
C ASP A 433 16.52 14.31 8.43
N TRP A 434 16.81 13.85 7.21
CA TRP A 434 16.78 12.43 6.86
C TRP A 434 17.66 11.56 7.79
N ALA A 435 18.86 12.06 8.14
CA ALA A 435 19.73 11.39 9.09
C ALA A 435 19.20 11.42 10.53
N ALA A 436 18.58 12.51 10.96
CA ALA A 436 17.95 12.61 12.27
C ALA A 436 16.76 11.64 12.39
N TRP A 437 16.05 11.38 11.30
CA TRP A 437 15.01 10.36 11.21
C TRP A 437 15.56 8.96 11.02
N GLY A 438 16.86 8.70 11.20
CA GLY A 438 17.39 7.33 11.12
C GLY A 438 17.30 6.68 9.73
N GLN A 439 17.34 7.48 8.65
CA GLN A 439 17.18 7.00 7.27
C GLN A 439 15.79 6.40 6.97
N PHE A 440 14.76 6.96 7.61
CA PHE A 440 13.37 6.55 7.42
C PHE A 440 12.52 7.80 7.13
N PRO A 441 11.52 7.72 6.23
CA PRO A 441 10.66 8.86 5.94
C PRO A 441 9.82 9.22 7.16
N SER A 442 9.98 10.45 7.68
CA SER A 442 9.13 10.89 8.78
C SER A 442 7.67 11.01 8.30
N PRO A 443 6.72 10.36 8.98
CA PRO A 443 5.29 10.44 8.66
C PRO A 443 4.69 11.84 8.87
N TRP A 444 5.43 12.72 9.54
CA TRP A 444 5.01 14.08 9.91
C TRP A 444 5.74 15.17 9.12
N ALA A 445 6.68 14.79 8.25
CA ALA A 445 7.49 15.76 7.53
C ALA A 445 6.72 16.40 6.37
N ARG A 446 6.87 17.73 6.27
CA ARG A 446 6.32 18.55 5.20
C ARG A 446 7.41 19.42 4.58
N SER A 447 7.26 19.71 3.30
CA SER A 447 8.09 20.67 2.58
C SER A 447 7.90 22.09 3.13
N SER A 448 8.71 23.03 2.67
CA SER A 448 8.49 24.45 2.94
C SER A 448 7.32 25.03 2.13
N GLY A 449 6.85 24.30 1.11
CA GLY A 449 5.82 24.73 0.16
C GLY A 449 6.33 25.72 -0.89
N VAL A 450 7.63 26.03 -0.92
CA VAL A 450 8.19 27.07 -1.81
C VAL A 450 8.05 26.72 -3.29
N ASN A 451 7.99 25.43 -3.60
CA ASN A 451 7.79 24.92 -4.96
C ASN A 451 6.30 24.76 -5.31
N ASN A 452 5.41 24.93 -4.34
CA ASN A 452 3.97 24.80 -4.51
C ASN A 452 3.25 26.06 -3.93
N PRO A 453 3.43 27.25 -4.54
CA PRO A 453 2.76 28.45 -4.08
C PRO A 453 1.26 28.41 -4.46
N ASP A 454 0.40 28.80 -3.52
CA ASP A 454 -1.03 28.97 -3.77
C ASP A 454 -1.24 29.98 -4.92
N PRO A 455 -2.00 29.65 -5.97
CA PRO A 455 -2.10 30.50 -7.16
C PRO A 455 -2.85 31.81 -6.92
N ASP A 456 -3.69 31.89 -5.89
CA ASP A 456 -4.49 33.07 -5.57
C ASP A 456 -3.72 34.07 -4.67
N THR A 457 -2.89 33.56 -3.77
CA THR A 457 -2.21 34.33 -2.72
C THR A 457 -0.69 34.41 -2.89
N GLY A 458 -0.10 33.44 -3.58
CA GLY A 458 1.35 33.25 -3.71
C GLY A 458 2.02 32.74 -2.43
N GLU A 459 1.24 32.39 -1.39
CA GLU A 459 1.77 31.85 -0.14
C GLU A 459 2.22 30.39 -0.35
N PRO A 460 3.32 29.94 0.29
CA PRO A 460 3.78 28.56 0.19
C PRO A 460 2.73 27.57 0.74
N VAL A 461 2.49 26.46 0.02
CA VAL A 461 1.61 25.37 0.46
C VAL A 461 2.45 24.10 0.66
N PRO A 462 2.81 23.77 1.92
CA PRO A 462 3.59 22.58 2.24
C PRO A 462 2.97 21.29 1.71
N THR A 463 3.81 20.39 1.21
CA THR A 463 3.39 19.03 0.80
C THR A 463 4.05 17.98 1.69
N PRO A 464 3.37 16.87 1.99
CA PRO A 464 3.94 15.82 2.81
C PRO A 464 4.85 14.91 2.00
N LEU A 465 5.68 14.15 2.72
CA LEU A 465 6.57 13.19 2.10
C LEU A 465 5.80 11.99 1.52
N ALA A 466 4.72 11.57 2.17
CA ALA A 466 3.77 10.54 1.72
C ALA A 466 4.47 9.25 1.25
N SER A 467 5.03 8.48 2.19
CA SER A 467 5.79 7.25 1.90
C SER A 467 5.63 6.17 2.96
N THR A 468 4.75 6.39 3.91
CA THR A 468 4.52 5.47 5.02
C THR A 468 3.06 5.03 5.00
N ILE A 469 2.84 3.81 5.44
CA ILE A 469 1.53 3.24 5.72
C ILE A 469 1.43 3.12 7.23
N CYS A 470 0.35 3.60 7.83
CA CYS A 470 0.14 3.42 9.25
C CYS A 470 -0.48 2.05 9.52
N LEU A 471 0.09 1.28 10.45
CA LEU A 471 -0.46 0.01 10.92
C LEU A 471 -0.96 0.14 12.36
N PHE A 472 -2.10 -0.48 12.65
CA PHE A 472 -2.74 -0.46 13.97
C PHE A 472 -3.00 0.94 14.53
N ALA A 473 -3.11 1.92 13.65
CA ALA A 473 -3.40 3.31 13.97
C ALA A 473 -4.85 3.63 13.60
N ASP A 474 -5.50 4.44 14.43
CA ASP A 474 -6.82 5.00 14.18
C ASP A 474 -6.83 6.41 14.73
N LEU A 475 -6.44 7.35 13.89
CA LEU A 475 -5.96 8.67 14.33
C LEU A 475 -7.12 9.66 14.51
N ARG A 476 -8.30 9.29 14.01
CA ARG A 476 -9.55 10.03 14.17
C ARG A 476 -10.34 9.60 15.40
N PHE A 477 -10.45 8.29 15.66
CA PHE A 477 -11.28 7.78 16.75
C PHE A 477 -10.49 7.26 17.96
N GLY A 478 -9.26 6.79 17.71
CA GLY A 478 -8.42 6.07 18.66
C GLY A 478 -9.18 4.94 19.34
N GLY A 479 -9.94 4.17 18.56
CA GLY A 479 -10.73 3.06 19.05
C GLY A 479 -10.05 1.71 18.97
N SER A 480 -9.00 1.62 18.15
CA SER A 480 -8.29 0.36 17.90
C SER A 480 -7.78 -0.26 19.21
N GLN A 481 -8.08 -1.54 19.39
CA GLN A 481 -7.67 -2.34 20.53
C GLN A 481 -6.39 -3.12 20.23
N PRO A 482 -5.62 -3.50 21.27
CA PRO A 482 -4.41 -4.30 21.13
C PRO A 482 -4.66 -5.66 20.47
N VAL A 483 -3.73 -6.07 19.62
CA VAL A 483 -3.66 -7.44 19.07
C VAL A 483 -2.23 -7.95 19.16
N TYR A 484 -2.08 -9.27 19.09
CA TYR A 484 -0.77 -9.89 18.93
C TYR A 484 -0.52 -10.21 17.47
N MET A 485 0.71 -9.99 17.03
CA MET A 485 1.21 -10.36 15.71
C MET A 485 2.39 -11.30 15.86
N ALA A 486 2.33 -12.47 15.23
CA ALA A 486 3.49 -13.36 15.13
C ALA A 486 4.33 -12.99 13.91
N ASN A 487 3.67 -12.79 12.76
CA ASN A 487 4.33 -12.43 11.51
C ASN A 487 3.54 -11.39 10.74
N LEU A 488 4.25 -10.62 9.92
CA LEU A 488 3.71 -9.72 8.91
C LEU A 488 4.46 -9.95 7.61
N LEU A 489 3.75 -10.01 6.48
CA LEU A 489 4.31 -10.01 5.14
C LEU A 489 3.74 -8.85 4.35
N PHE A 490 4.60 -8.10 3.66
CA PHE A 490 4.25 -7.12 2.64
C PHE A 490 4.86 -7.53 1.29
N VAL A 491 4.07 -7.44 0.23
CA VAL A 491 4.50 -7.64 -1.16
C VAL A 491 4.00 -6.49 -2.02
N ASP A 492 4.86 -5.87 -2.83
CA ASP A 492 4.51 -4.79 -3.78
C ASP A 492 3.81 -5.30 -5.06
N ASP A 493 3.12 -6.44 -4.94
CA ASP A 493 2.40 -7.10 -6.02
C ASP A 493 1.23 -7.92 -5.47
N LEU A 494 0.35 -8.38 -6.35
CA LEU A 494 -0.74 -9.29 -6.05
C LEU A 494 -0.16 -10.67 -5.71
N LEU A 495 -0.66 -11.38 -4.72
CA LEU A 495 -0.41 -12.82 -4.62
C LEU A 495 -1.55 -13.58 -5.29
N ASP A 496 -1.21 -14.63 -6.04
CA ASP A 496 -2.23 -15.44 -6.69
C ASP A 496 -2.97 -16.29 -5.65
N ASP A 497 -4.23 -16.63 -5.92
CA ASP A 497 -5.04 -17.43 -4.97
C ASP A 497 -4.37 -18.73 -4.58
N ALA A 498 -3.71 -19.38 -5.54
CA ALA A 498 -3.02 -20.64 -5.30
C ALA A 498 -1.87 -20.48 -4.31
N ASP A 499 -1.14 -19.36 -4.38
CA ASP A 499 -0.04 -19.05 -3.47
C ASP A 499 -0.60 -18.79 -2.06
N ILE A 500 -1.63 -17.93 -1.94
CA ILE A 500 -2.28 -17.65 -0.65
C ILE A 500 -2.87 -18.92 -0.02
N ILE A 501 -3.54 -19.77 -0.81
CA ILE A 501 -4.07 -21.05 -0.34
C ILE A 501 -2.94 -21.95 0.18
N ALA A 502 -1.78 -21.95 -0.50
CA ALA A 502 -0.63 -22.76 -0.10
C ALA A 502 0.01 -22.28 1.21
N LEU A 503 -0.09 -20.98 1.54
CA LEU A 503 0.39 -20.44 2.82
C LEU A 503 -0.39 -20.99 4.03
N GLY A 504 -1.63 -21.44 3.85
CA GLY A 504 -2.43 -22.05 4.92
C GLY A 504 -2.72 -21.11 6.09
N GLY A 505 -2.64 -21.66 7.31
CA GLY A 505 -2.91 -20.95 8.56
C GLY A 505 -1.67 -20.30 9.19
N PRO A 506 -1.81 -19.75 10.40
CA PRO A 506 -0.72 -19.08 11.11
C PRO A 506 0.40 -20.05 11.51
N SER A 507 1.63 -19.56 11.56
CA SER A 507 2.82 -20.34 11.86
C SER A 507 3.81 -19.56 12.72
N GLY A 508 4.52 -20.21 13.64
CA GLY A 508 5.62 -19.58 14.38
C GLY A 508 6.88 -19.39 13.54
N ASP A 509 7.00 -20.13 12.43
CA ASP A 509 8.18 -20.13 11.55
C ASP A 509 8.17 -19.02 10.49
N GLY A 510 7.06 -18.28 10.33
CA GLY A 510 6.86 -17.31 9.25
C GLY A 510 5.71 -17.62 8.28
N ILE A 511 5.57 -16.82 7.24
CA ILE A 511 4.54 -16.83 6.21
C ILE A 511 5.13 -17.39 4.92
N MET A 512 6.09 -16.70 4.31
CA MET A 512 6.79 -17.10 3.09
C MET A 512 8.26 -17.40 3.34
N LEU A 513 8.91 -16.61 4.19
CA LEU A 513 10.33 -16.71 4.49
C LEU A 513 10.55 -17.64 5.69
N THR A 514 10.03 -18.87 5.60
CA THR A 514 10.06 -19.87 6.68
C THR A 514 11.45 -20.51 6.90
N GLY A 515 12.52 -19.75 6.67
CA GLY A 515 13.90 -20.19 6.80
C GLY A 515 14.32 -20.32 8.27
N PRO A 516 15.27 -21.21 8.60
CA PRO A 516 15.80 -21.30 9.95
C PRO A 516 16.41 -19.96 10.32
N LEU A 517 15.98 -19.42 11.47
CA LEU A 517 16.29 -18.11 12.05
C LEU A 517 17.79 -17.86 12.32
N GLY A 518 18.66 -18.75 11.85
CA GLY A 518 20.08 -18.70 12.11
C GLY A 518 20.87 -17.82 11.14
N CYS A 519 22.06 -17.46 11.59
CA CYS A 519 22.97 -16.55 10.90
C CYS A 519 23.42 -17.02 9.51
N ASN A 520 23.27 -18.31 9.21
CA ASN A 520 23.54 -18.93 7.91
C ASN A 520 22.88 -20.33 7.87
N PRO A 521 22.91 -21.05 6.73
CA PRO A 521 22.29 -22.38 6.61
C PRO A 521 22.82 -23.47 7.55
N ALA A 522 23.88 -23.22 8.32
CA ALA A 522 24.37 -24.14 9.35
C ALA A 522 23.84 -23.82 10.75
N ASP A 523 23.19 -22.68 10.95
CA ASP A 523 22.60 -22.26 12.22
C ASP A 523 21.10 -22.59 12.17
N ILE A 524 20.76 -23.78 12.65
CA ILE A 524 19.43 -24.38 12.46
C ILE A 524 18.86 -24.93 13.77
N ALA A 525 19.49 -24.60 14.89
CA ALA A 525 19.02 -24.93 16.22
C ALA A 525 19.29 -23.76 17.16
N GLU A 526 18.36 -23.54 18.09
CA GLU A 526 18.56 -22.52 19.11
C GLU A 526 19.77 -22.81 20.03
N PRO A 527 20.49 -21.76 20.47
CA PRO A 527 20.21 -20.34 20.21
C PRO A 527 20.70 -19.88 18.83
N PHE A 528 19.78 -19.37 18.01
CA PHE A 528 20.12 -18.80 16.70
C PHE A 528 21.05 -17.59 16.84
N GLY A 529 21.89 -17.37 15.85
CA GLY A 529 23.03 -16.45 15.89
C GLY A 529 24.30 -17.04 16.52
N VAL A 530 24.27 -18.29 16.97
CA VAL A 530 25.40 -18.97 17.61
C VAL A 530 25.55 -20.40 17.11
N LEU A 531 26.51 -20.61 16.19
CA LEU A 531 26.86 -21.94 15.72
C LEU A 531 27.52 -22.79 16.80
N ASP A 532 26.83 -23.83 17.25
CA ASP A 532 27.32 -24.77 18.27
C ASP A 532 27.03 -26.26 17.97
N LEU A 533 27.06 -27.11 19.00
CA LEU A 533 26.83 -28.55 18.83
C LEU A 533 25.36 -28.91 18.60
N ALA A 534 24.42 -28.04 19.01
CA ALA A 534 22.99 -28.19 18.76
C ALA A 534 22.73 -28.14 17.26
N ASP A 535 23.32 -27.20 16.54
CA ASP A 535 23.21 -27.08 15.09
C ASP A 535 23.73 -28.31 14.35
N ILE A 536 24.91 -28.78 14.73
CA ILE A 536 25.49 -30.00 14.15
C ILE A 536 24.54 -31.19 14.40
N SER A 537 23.95 -31.25 15.59
CA SER A 537 23.04 -32.32 15.95
C SER A 537 21.71 -32.22 15.20
N ALA A 538 21.17 -31.01 15.01
CA ALA A 538 19.97 -30.75 14.25
C ALA A 538 20.19 -31.05 12.77
N PHE A 539 21.32 -30.63 12.18
CA PHE A 539 21.63 -30.88 10.77
C PHE A 539 21.75 -32.37 10.49
N ILE A 540 22.45 -33.12 11.35
CA ILE A 540 22.57 -34.57 11.19
C ILE A 540 21.19 -35.24 11.29
N GLN A 541 20.31 -34.78 12.19
CA GLN A 541 18.96 -35.33 12.32
C GLN A 541 18.10 -35.02 11.09
N ALA A 542 18.07 -33.77 10.65
CA ALA A 542 17.39 -33.31 9.44
C ALA A 542 17.89 -34.05 8.19
N PHE A 543 19.21 -34.18 8.03
CA PHE A 543 19.83 -34.90 6.91
C PHE A 543 19.44 -36.39 6.88
N ILE A 544 19.40 -37.06 8.03
CA ILE A 544 18.97 -38.47 8.13
C ILE A 544 17.46 -38.61 7.85
N ALA A 545 16.66 -37.62 8.22
CA ALA A 545 15.22 -37.60 7.99
C ALA A 545 14.85 -37.20 6.54
N HIS A 546 15.83 -36.75 5.74
CA HIS A 546 15.61 -36.08 4.46
C HIS A 546 14.66 -34.87 4.61
N ASP A 547 14.87 -34.10 5.66
CA ASP A 547 14.16 -32.86 5.94
C ASP A 547 14.73 -31.72 5.07
N PRO A 548 13.90 -30.93 4.37
CA PRO A 548 14.36 -29.82 3.53
C PRO A 548 15.36 -28.86 4.20
N ALA A 549 15.32 -28.70 5.52
CA ALA A 549 16.28 -27.86 6.25
C ALA A 549 17.75 -28.33 6.12
N ALA A 550 18.00 -29.58 5.72
CA ALA A 550 19.34 -30.12 5.47
C ALA A 550 19.74 -30.19 3.98
N ASP A 551 18.88 -29.74 3.07
CA ASP A 551 19.11 -29.71 1.62
C ASP A 551 19.56 -28.31 1.18
N ILE A 552 20.82 -28.02 1.42
CA ILE A 552 21.38 -26.66 1.33
C ILE A 552 22.39 -26.52 0.19
N ALA A 553 22.48 -27.53 -0.69
CA ALA A 553 23.34 -27.50 -1.86
C ALA A 553 22.62 -28.03 -3.11
N PRO A 554 22.80 -27.41 -4.29
CA PRO A 554 22.25 -27.95 -5.52
C PRO A 554 22.85 -29.33 -5.88
N PRO A 555 22.05 -30.23 -6.50
CA PRO A 555 20.65 -30.03 -6.88
C PRO A 555 19.68 -30.26 -5.71
N GLU A 556 18.70 -29.36 -5.56
CA GLU A 556 17.62 -29.51 -4.57
C GLU A 556 16.83 -30.82 -4.76
N GLY A 557 16.35 -31.36 -3.64
CA GLY A 557 15.74 -32.67 -3.50
C GLY A 557 16.73 -33.83 -3.39
N VAL A 558 18.05 -33.56 -3.27
CA VAL A 558 19.11 -34.59 -3.26
C VAL A 558 20.05 -34.41 -2.07
N PHE A 559 19.73 -35.07 -0.96
CA PHE A 559 20.55 -35.13 0.24
C PHE A 559 21.85 -35.93 0.05
N ASP A 560 22.95 -35.24 -0.20
CA ASP A 560 24.24 -35.87 -0.49
C ASP A 560 25.46 -35.20 0.19
N LEU A 561 26.64 -35.46 -0.36
CA LEU A 561 27.91 -34.98 0.20
C LEU A 561 28.12 -33.48 -0.06
N ALA A 562 27.39 -32.91 -1.01
CA ALA A 562 27.35 -31.48 -1.29
C ALA A 562 26.72 -30.72 -0.14
N ASP A 563 25.59 -31.18 0.42
CA ASP A 563 24.94 -30.56 1.58
C ASP A 563 25.83 -30.62 2.81
N LEU A 564 26.41 -31.79 3.09
CA LEU A 564 27.38 -31.95 4.18
C LEU A 564 28.56 -30.98 4.02
N SER A 565 29.03 -30.78 2.79
CA SER A 565 30.13 -29.87 2.50
C SER A 565 29.70 -28.41 2.64
N ALA A 566 28.48 -28.06 2.23
CA ALA A 566 27.89 -26.73 2.38
C ALA A 566 27.67 -26.40 3.86
N PHE A 567 27.13 -27.33 4.64
CA PHE A 567 26.94 -27.19 6.09
C PHE A 567 28.27 -26.95 6.79
N ILE A 568 29.29 -27.78 6.53
CA ILE A 568 30.61 -27.60 7.15
C ILE A 568 31.22 -26.24 6.74
N GLN A 569 31.04 -25.81 5.49
CA GLN A 569 31.53 -24.51 5.04
C GLN A 569 30.82 -23.35 5.75
N ALA A 570 29.49 -23.37 5.84
CA ALA A 570 28.72 -22.36 6.55
C ALA A 570 29.04 -22.36 8.06
N PHE A 571 29.08 -23.54 8.69
CA PHE A 571 29.43 -23.69 10.11
C PHE A 571 30.83 -23.14 10.43
N THR A 572 31.81 -23.41 9.56
CA THR A 572 33.19 -22.93 9.77
C THR A 572 33.41 -21.48 9.36
N ALA A 573 32.55 -20.92 8.50
CA ALA A 573 32.52 -19.50 8.23
C ALA A 573 32.08 -18.69 9.48
N GLY A 574 31.30 -19.33 10.36
CA GLY A 574 30.79 -18.71 11.58
C GLY A 574 29.55 -17.84 11.30
N CYS A 575 28.99 -17.28 12.37
CA CYS A 575 28.00 -16.22 12.26
C CYS A 575 28.70 -14.87 12.04
N PRO A 576 28.26 -14.04 11.07
CA PRO A 576 28.83 -12.72 10.80
C PRO A 576 28.87 -11.77 11.99
#